data_AF-A0A1E4Y852-F1
#
_entry.id   AF-A0A1E4Y852-F1
#
_cell.length_a   1.000
_cell.length_b   1.000
_cell.length_c   1.000
_cell.angle_alpha   90.00
_cell.angle_beta   90.00
_cell.angle_gamma   90.00
#
_symmetry.space_group_name_H-M   'P 1'
#
loop_
_entity.id
_entity.type
_entity.pdbx_description
1 polymer ?
#
loop_
_entity_poly.entity_id
_entity_poly.type
_entity_poly.pdbx_seq_one_letter_code
_entity_poly.pdbx_strand_id
1 'polypeptide(L)'
;MKDAFIKIRISEADKSRLVKFAGQSGKSASNIVRSALNETMRGQIAGDKRRKDIAALRRSTNSMIEAFAEKPIDVPKLREIAVQVRQDALRVLT
;
A
#
# COMPACT_ATOMS: atom_id res chain seq x y z
N MET A 1 10.67 26.94 -14.20
CA MET A 1 9.80 26.21 -15.14
C MET A 1 8.36 26.47 -14.73
N LYS A 2 7.42 26.76 -15.65
CA LYS A 2 6.01 26.86 -15.26
C LYS A 2 5.52 25.44 -15.00
N ASP A 3 5.25 25.11 -13.75
CA ASP A 3 4.66 23.82 -13.39
C ASP A 3 3.34 23.63 -14.14
N ALA A 4 3.25 22.57 -14.92
CA ALA A 4 2.01 22.21 -15.58
C ALA A 4 0.96 21.89 -14.50
N PHE A 5 -0.17 22.60 -14.54
CA PHE A 5 -1.28 22.36 -13.63
C PHE A 5 -2.49 21.81 -14.39
N ILE A 6 -3.20 20.88 -13.77
CA ILE A 6 -4.43 20.29 -14.30
C ILE A 6 -5.57 20.69 -13.38
N LYS A 7 -6.66 21.20 -13.96
CA LYS A 7 -7.89 21.52 -13.23
C LYS A 7 -8.93 20.47 -13.56
N ILE A 8 -9.44 19.78 -12.54
CA ILE A 8 -10.49 18.77 -12.67
C ILE A 8 -11.72 19.28 -11.93
N ARG A 9 -12.86 19.31 -12.60
CA ARG A 9 -14.15 19.57 -11.97
C ARG A 9 -14.77 18.23 -11.56
N ILE A 10 -15.16 18.14 -10.30
CA ILE A 10 -15.85 16.98 -9.72
C ILE A 10 -17.03 17.48 -8.90
N SER A 11 -18.00 16.60 -8.63
CA SER A 11 -19.10 16.93 -7.73
C SER A 11 -18.58 17.22 -6.32
N GLU A 12 -19.30 18.05 -5.54
CA GLU A 12 -18.93 18.29 -4.14
C GLU A 12 -19.02 17.00 -3.29
N ALA A 13 -19.90 16.06 -3.66
CA ALA A 13 -19.98 14.75 -3.04
C ALA A 13 -18.68 13.95 -3.24
N ASP A 14 -18.17 13.86 -4.48
CA ASP A 14 -16.93 13.14 -4.78
C ASP A 14 -15.71 13.82 -4.16
N LYS A 15 -15.68 15.16 -4.18
CA LYS A 15 -14.64 15.95 -3.53
C LYS A 15 -14.58 15.68 -2.03
N SER A 16 -15.73 15.65 -1.36
CA SER A 16 -15.82 15.35 0.07
C SER A 16 -15.31 13.94 0.38
N ARG A 17 -15.69 12.95 -0.45
CA ARG A 17 -15.19 11.57 -0.32
C ARG A 17 -13.67 11.48 -0.53
N LEU A 18 -13.15 12.16 -1.54
CA LEU A 18 -11.73 12.20 -1.85
C LEU A 18 -10.92 12.85 -0.71
N VAL A 19 -11.37 13.99 -0.19
CA VAL A 19 -10.70 14.68 0.92
C VAL A 19 -10.72 13.84 2.19
N LYS A 20 -11.86 13.20 2.52
CA LYS A 20 -11.95 12.28 3.65
C LYS A 20 -10.95 11.12 3.53
N PHE A 21 -10.92 10.48 2.37
CA PHE A 21 -9.99 9.38 2.10
C PHE A 21 -8.52 9.82 2.16
N ALA A 22 -8.22 10.99 1.61
CA ALA A 22 -6.89 11.58 1.64
C ALA A 22 -6.43 11.84 3.09
N GLY A 23 -7.33 12.39 3.92
CA GLY A 23 -7.09 12.58 5.36
C GLY A 23 -6.80 11.28 6.10
N GLN A 24 -7.59 10.22 5.87
CA GLN A 24 -7.34 8.88 6.44
C GLN A 24 -6.01 8.27 5.99
N SER A 25 -5.51 8.67 4.82
CA SER A 25 -4.26 8.17 4.24
C SER A 25 -3.04 9.02 4.58
N GLY A 26 -3.20 10.13 5.33
CA GLY A 26 -2.12 11.08 5.61
C GLY A 26 -1.55 11.75 4.36
N LYS A 27 -2.31 11.81 3.26
CA LYS A 27 -1.89 12.36 1.97
C LYS A 27 -2.83 13.49 1.54
N SER A 28 -2.39 14.39 0.68
CA SER A 28 -3.28 15.40 0.09
C SER A 28 -4.17 14.77 -0.99
N ALA A 29 -5.38 15.33 -1.19
CA ALA A 29 -6.29 14.89 -2.26
C ALA A 29 -5.63 14.95 -3.65
N SER A 30 -4.80 15.97 -3.89
CA SER A 30 -4.03 16.10 -5.13
C SER A 30 -3.01 14.97 -5.31
N ASN A 31 -2.34 14.54 -4.25
CA ASN A 31 -1.38 13.43 -4.31
C ASN A 31 -2.09 12.11 -4.60
N ILE A 32 -3.27 11.87 -4.00
CA ILE A 32 -4.09 10.69 -4.31
C ILE A 32 -4.46 10.66 -5.79
N VAL A 33 -4.95 11.77 -6.34
CA VAL A 33 -5.32 11.86 -7.77
C VAL A 33 -4.11 11.68 -8.67
N ARG A 34 -2.97 12.30 -8.36
CA ARG A 34 -1.72 12.14 -9.14
C ARG A 34 -1.24 10.68 -9.15
N SER A 35 -1.24 10.02 -8.00
CA SER A 35 -0.88 8.60 -7.91
C SER A 35 -1.83 7.72 -8.74
N ALA A 36 -3.14 7.94 -8.61
CA ALA A 36 -4.14 7.19 -9.35
C ALA A 36 -3.99 7.38 -10.87
N LEU A 37 -3.76 8.62 -11.33
CA LEU A 37 -3.53 8.91 -12.75
C LEU A 37 -2.24 8.24 -13.26
N ASN A 38 -1.14 8.32 -12.50
CA ASN A 38 0.12 7.69 -12.87
C ASN A 38 0.00 6.16 -13.00
N GLU A 39 -0.75 5.52 -12.10
CA GLU A 39 -1.01 4.08 -12.16
C GLU A 39 -1.88 3.72 -13.37
N THR A 40 -2.98 4.44 -13.58
CA THR A 40 -3.86 4.25 -14.74
C THR A 40 -3.12 4.45 -16.06
N MET A 41 -2.27 5.48 -16.18
CA MET A 41 -1.45 5.72 -17.37
C MET A 41 -0.44 4.60 -17.65
N ARG A 42 -0.06 3.82 -16.63
CA ARG A 42 0.80 2.63 -16.76
C ARG A 42 0.00 1.35 -17.02
N GLY A 43 -1.31 1.46 -17.27
CA GLY A 43 -2.21 0.32 -17.45
C GLY A 43 -2.51 -0.44 -16.16
N GLN A 44 -2.26 0.17 -15.00
CA GLN A 44 -2.51 -0.43 -13.69
C GLN A 44 -3.83 0.06 -13.10
N ILE A 45 -4.49 -0.78 -12.33
CA ILE A 45 -5.67 -0.37 -11.56
C ILE A 45 -5.19 0.44 -10.36
N ALA A 46 -5.77 1.63 -10.15
CA ALA A 46 -5.42 2.47 -9.02
C ALA A 46 -5.49 1.70 -7.67
N GLY A 47 -4.42 1.79 -6.88
CA GLY A 47 -4.23 1.10 -5.61
C GLY A 47 -3.88 -0.38 -5.72
N ASP A 48 -3.70 -0.95 -6.92
CA ASP A 48 -3.42 -2.38 -7.10
C ASP A 48 -2.09 -2.79 -6.48
N LYS A 49 -1.04 -1.99 -6.69
CA LYS A 49 0.27 -2.21 -6.08
C LYS A 49 0.14 -2.28 -4.55
N ARG A 50 -0.50 -1.28 -3.94
CA ARG A 50 -0.69 -1.24 -2.47
C ARG A 50 -1.49 -2.44 -1.96
N ARG A 51 -2.54 -2.87 -2.67
CA ARG A 51 -3.30 -4.08 -2.33
C ARG A 51 -2.43 -5.33 -2.40
N LYS A 52 -1.58 -5.46 -3.42
CA LYS A 52 -0.62 -6.57 -3.57
C LYS A 52 0.41 -6.58 -2.45
N ASP A 53 0.96 -5.43 -2.09
CA ASP A 53 1.94 -5.30 -1.00
C ASP A 53 1.32 -5.68 0.36
N ILE A 54 0.09 -5.24 0.64
CA ILE A 54 -0.65 -5.66 1.85
C ILE A 54 -0.93 -7.17 1.84
N ALA A 55 -1.32 -7.73 0.69
CA ALA A 55 -1.55 -9.17 0.57
C ALA A 55 -0.25 -9.97 0.78
N ALA A 56 0.90 -9.46 0.32
CA ALA A 56 2.21 -10.05 0.57
C ALA A 56 2.56 -10.03 2.06
N LEU A 57 2.44 -8.87 2.71
CA LEU A 57 2.67 -8.74 4.15
C LEU A 57 1.79 -9.71 4.96
N ARG A 58 0.51 -9.82 4.63
CA ARG A 58 -0.39 -10.78 5.29
C ARG A 58 0.11 -12.22 5.14
N ARG A 59 0.55 -12.62 3.93
CA ARG A 59 1.09 -13.96 3.68
C ARG A 59 2.35 -14.22 4.50
N SER A 60 3.30 -13.28 4.49
CA SER A 60 4.54 -13.44 5.27
C SER A 60 4.27 -13.54 6.78
N THR A 61 3.31 -12.77 7.29
CA THR A 61 2.92 -12.82 8.71
C THR A 61 2.25 -14.14 9.05
N ASN A 62 1.40 -14.67 8.16
CA ASN A 62 0.80 -15.99 8.36
C ASN A 62 1.87 -17.08 8.42
N SER A 63 2.88 -17.04 7.54
CA SER A 63 4.01 -17.98 7.61
C SER A 63 4.79 -17.87 8.92
N MET A 64 4.88 -16.66 9.49
CA MET A 64 5.52 -16.47 10.80
C MET A 64 4.71 -17.13 11.92
N ILE A 65 3.38 -17.00 11.88
CA ILE A 65 2.46 -17.65 12.84
C ILE A 65 2.55 -19.17 12.71
N GLU A 66 2.60 -19.70 11.49
CA GLU A 66 2.77 -21.14 11.23
C GLU A 66 4.11 -21.65 11.80
N ALA A 67 5.21 -20.93 11.57
CA ALA A 67 6.52 -21.28 12.12
C ALA A 67 6.56 -21.25 13.66
N PHE A 68 5.79 -20.37 14.31
CA PHE A 68 5.63 -20.38 15.77
C PHE A 68 4.82 -21.56 16.29
N ALA A 69 3.94 -22.14 15.48
CA ALA A 69 3.13 -23.29 15.84
C ALA A 69 3.90 -24.62 15.74
N GLU A 70 5.00 -24.66 14.98
CA GLU A 70 5.86 -25.84 14.82
C GLU A 70 6.56 -26.21 16.15
N LYS A 71 6.61 -27.52 16.45
CA LYS A 71 7.33 -28.06 17.62
C LYS A 71 8.25 -29.21 17.19
N PRO A 72 9.57 -29.12 17.41
CA PRO A 72 10.29 -27.97 17.97
C PRO A 72 10.28 -26.75 17.02
N ILE A 73 10.53 -25.56 17.56
CA ILE A 73 10.63 -24.33 16.76
C ILE A 73 11.95 -24.35 15.98
N ASP A 74 11.87 -24.22 14.65
CA ASP A 74 13.02 -24.00 13.78
C ASP A 74 13.43 -22.52 13.79
N VAL A 75 14.41 -22.19 14.63
CA VAL A 75 14.90 -20.82 14.83
C VAL A 75 15.51 -20.22 13.55
N PRO A 76 16.37 -20.92 12.78
CA PRO A 76 16.82 -20.43 11.47
C PRO A 76 15.68 -20.04 10.54
N LYS A 77 14.70 -20.94 10.33
CA LYS A 77 13.54 -20.68 9.46
C LYS A 77 12.70 -19.50 9.93
N LEU A 78 12.46 -19.39 11.25
CA LEU A 78 11.73 -18.26 11.83
C LEU A 78 12.44 -16.93 11.57
N ARG A 79 13.77 -16.91 11.62
CA ARG A 79 14.58 -15.70 11.37
C ARG A 79 14.46 -15.22 9.92
N GLU A 80 14.47 -16.14 8.96
CA GLU A 80 14.27 -15.84 7.54
C GLU A 80 12.88 -15.25 7.29
N ILE A 81 11.84 -15.87 7.84
CA ILE A 81 10.47 -15.37 7.73
C ILE A 81 10.35 -13.97 8.35
N ALA A 82 10.98 -13.72 9.51
CA ALA A 82 10.97 -12.41 10.14
C ALA A 82 11.70 -11.32 9.33
N VAL A 83 12.71 -11.68 8.53
CA VAL A 83 13.32 -10.75 7.55
C VAL A 83 12.31 -10.43 6.45
N GLN A 84 11.62 -11.44 5.92
CA GLN A 84 10.63 -11.25 4.87
C GLN A 84 9.46 -10.37 5.32
N VAL A 85 8.91 -10.60 6.52
CA VAL A 85 7.86 -9.76 7.11
C VAL A 85 8.29 -8.29 7.21
N ARG A 86 9.53 -8.03 7.66
CA ARG A 86 10.05 -6.65 7.73
C ARG A 86 10.17 -6.01 6.36
N GLN A 87 10.64 -6.75 5.35
CA GLN A 87 10.73 -6.23 3.98
C GLN A 87 9.34 -5.90 3.41
N ASP A 88 8.37 -6.79 3.60
CA ASP A 88 7.00 -6.57 3.12
C ASP A 88 6.31 -5.43 3.87
N ALA A 89 6.57 -5.28 5.17
CA ALA A 89 6.08 -4.14 5.96
C ALA A 89 6.62 -2.81 5.46
N LEU A 90 7.93 -2.75 5.14
CA LEU A 90 8.54 -1.54 4.58
C LEU A 90 7.88 -1.13 3.26
N ARG A 91 7.57 -2.09 2.37
CA ARG A 91 6.89 -1.80 1.09
C ARG A 91 5.50 -1.22 1.27
N VAL A 92 4.79 -1.56 2.34
CA VAL A 92 3.44 -1.01 2.64
C VAL A 92 3.53 0.40 3.23
N LEU A 93 4.60 0.71 3.96
CA LEU A 93 4.80 1.99 4.64
C LEU A 93 5.37 3.08 3.72
N THR A 94 6.10 2.71 2.67
CA THR A 94 6.63 3.61 1.63
C THR A 94 5.62 3.85 0.51
#